data_AF-A0A7R9HNC9-F1
#
_entry.id   AF-A0A7R9HNC9-F1
#
_cell.length_a   1.000
_cell.length_b   1.000
_cell.length_c   1.000
_cell.angle_alpha   90.00
_cell.angle_beta   90.00
_cell.angle_gamma   90.00
#
_symmetry.space_group_name_H-M   'P 1'
#
loop_
_entity.id
_entity.type
_entity.pdbx_description
1 polymer ?
#
loop_
_entity_poly.entity_id
_entity_poly.type
_entity_poly.pdbx_seq_one_letter_code
_entity_poly.pdbx_strand_id
1 'polypeptide(L)'
;MFVPPLSTPLGDQLHWLGCALYVACRSSTADTVSRSGVVHGNCVGLTRLLRLCKLSLIQFFNKSKKWADMANLPSQFHDKIERLERNFAVSMVIFKKFQPIFTYMFLNPMNTTPKQPKSRKQRSQPCTPSKVFDFCWTLFVCVKAEFSEISDDLFNSYHLLLACCDMIFANAFMAGRRDLLNPQFPGLPNNYYDDNFNLPSEPPCVIDHLCQKHDGLPVEAKTIKVYTWRNHIRKLFEKKVST
;
A
#
# COMPACT_ATOMS: atom_id res chain seq x y z
N MET A 1 54.16 -9.61 17.16
CA MET A 1 53.52 -9.85 15.84
C MET A 1 52.08 -10.24 16.12
N PHE A 2 51.17 -9.27 16.10
CA PHE A 2 49.74 -9.49 16.35
C PHE A 2 49.11 -10.02 15.07
N VAL A 3 48.67 -11.26 15.09
CA VAL A 3 47.82 -11.82 14.03
C VAL A 3 46.44 -11.18 14.18
N PRO A 4 45.92 -10.46 13.17
CA PRO A 4 44.58 -9.90 13.25
C PRO A 4 43.56 -11.05 13.25
N PRO A 5 42.41 -10.92 13.92
CA PRO A 5 41.37 -11.93 13.81
C PRO A 5 40.88 -11.95 12.36
N LEU A 6 40.89 -13.14 11.75
CA LEU A 6 40.21 -13.42 10.50
C LEU A 6 38.73 -13.06 10.69
N SER A 7 38.34 -11.90 10.16
CA SER A 7 36.95 -11.58 9.87
C SER A 7 36.48 -12.55 8.79
N THR A 8 35.93 -13.68 9.22
CA THR A 8 35.34 -14.68 8.35
C THR A 8 34.27 -14.05 7.45
N PRO A 9 34.25 -14.31 6.12
CA PRO A 9 33.20 -13.87 5.21
C PRO A 9 31.86 -14.64 5.37
N LEU A 10 31.55 -15.13 6.58
CA LEU A 10 30.34 -15.91 6.88
C LEU A 10 29.07 -15.06 7.08
N GLY A 11 29.20 -13.72 7.09
CA GLY A 11 28.06 -12.80 7.04
C GLY A 11 27.34 -12.73 5.68
N ASP A 12 27.83 -13.44 4.66
CA ASP A 12 27.41 -13.30 3.27
C ASP A 12 26.67 -14.54 2.71
N GLN A 13 26.98 -15.75 3.21
CA GLN A 13 26.42 -17.00 2.68
C GLN A 13 24.89 -17.10 2.82
N LEU A 14 24.35 -16.65 3.95
CA LEU A 14 22.90 -16.68 4.20
C LEU A 14 22.14 -15.72 3.28
N HIS A 15 22.78 -14.61 2.87
CA HIS A 15 22.20 -13.65 1.92
C HIS A 15 22.19 -14.23 0.52
N TRP A 16 23.29 -14.86 0.10
CA TRP A 16 23.36 -15.57 -1.19
C TRP A 16 22.37 -16.73 -1.26
N LEU A 17 22.24 -17.52 -0.19
CA LEU A 17 21.21 -18.55 -0.07
C LEU A 17 19.81 -17.94 -0.18
N GLY A 18 19.58 -16.78 0.45
CA GLY A 18 18.33 -16.03 0.33
C GLY A 18 18.02 -15.64 -1.12
N CYS A 19 18.98 -15.05 -1.83
CA CYS A 19 18.83 -14.70 -3.24
C CYS A 19 18.60 -15.94 -4.12
N ALA A 20 19.38 -17.00 -3.91
CA ALA A 20 19.24 -18.27 -4.63
C ALA A 20 17.85 -18.89 -4.41
N LEU A 21 17.37 -18.94 -3.17
CA LEU A 21 16.05 -19.46 -2.84
C LEU A 21 14.93 -18.60 -3.44
N TYR A 22 15.07 -17.27 -3.41
CA TYR A 22 14.12 -16.37 -4.07
C TYR A 22 14.01 -16.68 -5.56
N VAL A 23 15.15 -16.82 -6.25
CA VAL A 23 15.21 -17.15 -7.68
C VAL A 23 14.58 -18.52 -7.94
N ALA A 24 15.02 -19.54 -7.20
CA ALA A 24 14.51 -20.90 -7.36
C ALA A 24 12.99 -20.97 -7.19
N CYS A 25 12.44 -20.31 -6.16
CA CYS A 25 11.00 -20.26 -5.92
C CYS A 25 10.23 -19.50 -7.01
N ARG A 26 10.83 -18.47 -7.62
CA ARG A 26 10.20 -17.68 -8.70
C ARG A 26 10.29 -18.36 -10.07
N SER A 27 11.30 -19.21 -10.28
CA SER A 27 11.48 -20.02 -11.48
C SER A 27 10.76 -21.37 -11.41
N SER A 28 10.29 -21.78 -10.22
CA SER A 28 9.56 -23.03 -10.03
C SER A 28 8.13 -22.91 -10.56
N THR A 29 7.81 -23.72 -11.57
CA THR A 29 6.44 -24.04 -11.96
C THR A 29 5.98 -25.21 -11.10
N ALA A 30 5.09 -24.95 -10.13
CA ALA A 30 4.46 -26.03 -9.39
C ALA A 30 3.24 -26.52 -10.17
N ASP A 31 3.29 -27.77 -10.64
CA ASP A 31 2.11 -28.44 -11.20
C ASP A 31 1.07 -28.60 -10.09
N THR A 32 -0.08 -27.95 -10.24
CA THR A 32 -1.19 -28.20 -9.32
C THR A 32 -1.84 -29.54 -9.66
N VAL A 33 -2.35 -30.26 -8.64
CA VAL A 33 -3.04 -31.57 -8.81
C VAL A 33 -4.32 -31.46 -9.67
N SER A 34 -4.74 -30.23 -10.01
CA SER A 34 -5.81 -29.93 -10.96
C SER A 34 -5.24 -29.66 -12.35
N ARG A 35 -5.69 -30.39 -13.38
CA ARG A 35 -5.30 -30.23 -14.79
C ARG A 35 -5.81 -28.92 -15.42
N SER A 36 -5.55 -27.76 -14.82
CA SER A 36 -5.87 -26.45 -15.39
C SER A 36 -5.04 -25.34 -14.74
N GLY A 37 -3.83 -25.12 -15.27
CA GLY A 37 -3.09 -23.87 -15.07
C GLY A 37 -1.71 -24.04 -14.42
N VAL A 38 -0.68 -23.61 -15.13
CA VAL A 38 0.68 -23.41 -14.59
C VAL A 38 0.66 -22.16 -13.72
N VAL A 39 0.56 -22.31 -12.40
CA VAL A 39 0.72 -21.19 -11.47
C VAL A 39 2.21 -21.00 -11.21
N HIS A 40 2.79 -19.90 -11.70
CA HIS A 40 4.15 -19.52 -11.33
C HIS A 40 4.20 -19.25 -9.82
N GLY A 41 5.02 -20.02 -9.10
CA GLY A 41 5.02 -20.07 -7.65
C GLY A 41 5.43 -18.76 -6.97
N ASN A 42 4.59 -18.26 -6.07
CA ASN A 42 4.98 -17.38 -4.96
C ASN A 42 5.30 -18.25 -3.72
N CYS A 43 6.14 -19.28 -3.87
CA CYS A 43 6.34 -20.31 -2.83
C CYS A 43 6.96 -19.77 -1.53
N VAL A 44 7.55 -18.57 -1.56
CA VAL A 44 8.10 -17.88 -0.40
C VAL A 44 7.73 -16.40 -0.42
N GLY A 45 7.13 -15.91 0.67
CA GLY A 45 6.90 -14.48 0.86
C GLY A 45 8.21 -13.72 1.09
N LEU A 46 8.49 -12.70 0.27
CA LEU A 46 9.74 -11.93 0.30
C LEU A 46 10.05 -11.41 1.71
N THR A 47 9.08 -10.79 2.40
CA THR A 47 9.27 -10.27 3.77
C THR A 47 9.72 -11.35 4.75
N ARG A 48 9.16 -12.57 4.64
CA ARG A 48 9.53 -13.70 5.50
C ARG A 48 10.95 -14.17 5.19
N LEU A 49 11.30 -14.27 3.91
CA LEU A 49 12.63 -14.64 3.45
C LEU A 49 13.69 -13.67 3.98
N LEU A 50 13.48 -12.37 3.77
CA LEU A 50 14.39 -11.32 4.20
C LEU A 50 14.63 -11.34 5.71
N ARG A 51 13.56 -11.54 6.49
CA ARG A 51 13.66 -11.65 7.95
C ARG A 51 14.50 -12.87 8.38
N LEU A 52 14.31 -14.03 7.74
CA LEU A 52 15.08 -15.24 8.04
C LEU A 52 16.56 -15.09 7.65
N CYS A 53 16.82 -14.44 6.53
CA CYS A 53 18.17 -14.17 6.04
C CYS A 53 18.85 -12.97 6.74
N LYS A 54 18.15 -12.24 7.63
CA LYS A 54 18.62 -10.98 8.23
C LYS A 54 19.12 -10.00 7.16
N LEU A 55 18.34 -9.86 6.08
CA LEU A 55 18.67 -9.07 4.91
C LEU A 55 17.69 -7.90 4.82
N SER A 56 18.18 -6.65 4.73
CA SER A 56 17.28 -5.52 4.48
C SER A 56 16.79 -5.55 3.03
N LEU A 57 15.63 -4.95 2.76
CA LEU A 57 15.08 -4.93 1.40
C LEU A 57 16.01 -4.20 0.41
N ILE A 58 16.67 -3.13 0.85
CA ILE A 58 17.67 -2.40 0.05
C ILE A 58 18.89 -3.29 -0.24
N GLN A 59 19.40 -4.00 0.76
CA GLN A 59 20.50 -4.95 0.56
C GLN A 59 20.10 -6.09 -0.38
N PHE A 60 18.85 -6.56 -0.29
CA PHE A 60 18.31 -7.57 -1.18
C PHE A 60 18.32 -7.15 -2.64
N PHE A 61 17.91 -5.91 -2.99
CA PHE A 61 17.96 -5.46 -4.38
C PHE A 61 19.39 -5.51 -4.94
N ASN A 62 20.35 -4.98 -4.18
CA ASN A 62 21.76 -4.97 -4.57
C ASN A 62 22.33 -6.40 -4.71
N LYS A 63 22.05 -7.29 -3.75
CA LYS A 63 22.58 -8.67 -3.77
C LYS A 63 21.88 -9.53 -4.81
N SER A 64 20.58 -9.34 -5.05
CA SER A 64 19.84 -10.12 -6.04
C SER A 64 20.29 -9.83 -7.46
N LYS A 65 20.64 -8.57 -7.76
CA LYS A 65 21.25 -8.18 -9.04
C LYS A 65 22.60 -8.87 -9.24
N LYS A 66 23.51 -8.77 -8.25
CA LYS A 66 24.81 -9.45 -8.28
C LYS A 66 24.69 -10.97 -8.40
N TRP A 67 23.73 -11.57 -7.69
CA TRP A 67 23.45 -13.01 -7.79
C TRP A 67 23.00 -13.38 -9.21
N ALA A 68 22.12 -12.57 -9.81
CA ALA A 68 21.65 -12.80 -11.17
C ALA A 68 22.80 -12.72 -12.19
N ASP A 69 23.72 -11.77 -12.02
CA ASP A 69 24.94 -11.67 -12.84
C ASP A 69 25.83 -12.92 -12.68
N MET A 70 26.14 -13.31 -11.43
CA MET A 70 27.00 -14.47 -11.15
C MET A 70 26.40 -15.80 -11.64
N ALA A 71 25.07 -15.93 -11.58
CA ALA A 71 24.35 -17.12 -12.01
C ALA A 71 23.95 -17.09 -13.50
N ASN A 72 24.36 -16.06 -14.26
CA ASN A 72 24.02 -15.87 -15.67
C ASN A 72 22.51 -15.98 -15.94
N LEU A 73 21.68 -15.33 -15.12
CA LEU A 73 20.23 -15.37 -15.27
C LEU A 73 19.76 -14.53 -16.48
N PRO A 74 18.60 -14.87 -17.09
CA PRO A 74 18.05 -14.11 -18.22
C PRO A 74 17.74 -12.65 -17.83
N SER A 75 17.82 -11.73 -18.80
CA SER A 75 17.49 -10.30 -18.63
C SER A 75 16.12 -10.06 -18.00
N GLN A 76 15.14 -10.91 -18.33
CA GLN A 76 13.79 -10.85 -17.74
C GLN A 76 13.79 -10.94 -16.20
N PHE A 77 14.76 -11.63 -15.60
CA PHE A 77 14.89 -11.67 -14.14
C PHE A 77 15.42 -10.33 -13.59
N HIS A 78 16.40 -9.73 -14.26
CA HIS A 78 16.92 -8.41 -13.91
C HIS A 78 15.80 -7.36 -13.95
N ASP A 79 14.99 -7.36 -15.02
CA ASP A 79 13.85 -6.45 -15.17
C ASP A 79 12.83 -6.60 -14.04
N LYS A 80 12.58 -7.83 -13.59
CA LYS A 80 11.68 -8.11 -12.45
C LYS A 80 12.21 -7.54 -11.14
N ILE A 81 13.52 -7.68 -10.87
CA ILE A 81 14.14 -7.12 -9.67
C ILE A 81 14.15 -5.60 -9.72
N GLU A 82 14.50 -5.01 -10.86
CA GLU A 82 14.51 -3.56 -11.05
C GLU A 82 13.12 -2.95 -10.90
N ARG A 83 12.10 -3.59 -11.51
CA ARG A 83 10.71 -3.19 -11.35
C ARG A 83 10.24 -3.26 -9.91
N LEU A 84 10.63 -4.30 -9.18
CA LEU A 84 10.30 -4.43 -7.75
C LEU A 84 10.94 -3.31 -6.93
N GLU A 85 12.20 -2.97 -7.21
CA GLU A 85 12.92 -1.87 -6.55
C GLU A 85 12.28 -0.51 -6.84
N ARG A 86 11.98 -0.22 -8.10
CA ARG A 86 11.30 1.02 -8.51
C ARG A 86 9.93 1.15 -7.85
N ASN A 87 9.11 0.09 -7.88
CA ASN A 87 7.80 0.09 -7.25
C ASN A 87 7.89 0.34 -5.72
N PHE A 88 8.88 -0.27 -5.06
CA PHE A 88 9.15 0.01 -3.65
C PHE A 88 9.53 1.47 -3.41
N ALA A 89 10.44 2.03 -4.22
CA ALA A 89 10.87 3.41 -4.10
C ALA A 89 9.69 4.40 -4.26
N VAL A 90 8.86 4.19 -5.29
CA VAL A 90 7.63 4.97 -5.50
C VAL A 90 6.72 4.87 -4.28
N SER A 91 6.42 3.64 -3.82
CA SER A 91 5.53 3.42 -2.67
C SER A 91 6.06 4.08 -1.39
N MET A 92 7.37 4.09 -1.19
CA MET A 92 8.00 4.78 -0.04
C MET A 92 7.83 6.30 -0.11
N VAL A 93 7.98 6.90 -1.29
CA VAL A 93 7.76 8.35 -1.48
C VAL A 93 6.28 8.69 -1.27
N ILE A 94 5.37 7.89 -1.84
CA ILE A 94 3.94 8.10 -1.68
C ILE A 94 3.50 7.93 -0.22
N PHE A 95 4.04 6.96 0.52
CA PHE A 95 3.72 6.78 1.94
C PHE A 95 4.07 8.03 2.78
N LYS A 96 5.22 8.66 2.49
CA LYS A 96 5.60 9.92 3.16
C LYS A 96 4.61 11.06 2.87
N LYS A 97 4.00 11.09 1.68
CA LYS A 97 2.95 12.05 1.31
C LYS A 97 1.58 11.68 1.89
N PHE A 98 1.30 10.40 2.05
CA PHE A 98 0.03 9.91 2.58
C PHE A 98 -0.26 10.43 3.99
N GLN A 99 0.72 10.44 4.88
CA GLN A 99 0.52 10.88 6.26
C GLN A 99 -0.05 12.31 6.38
N PRO A 100 0.57 13.36 5.80
CA PRO A 100 0.01 14.71 5.87
C PRO A 100 -1.34 14.83 5.15
N ILE A 101 -1.57 14.11 4.03
CA ILE A 101 -2.86 14.08 3.33
C ILE A 101 -3.96 13.49 4.22
N PHE A 102 -3.65 12.39 4.91
CA PHE A 102 -4.59 11.74 5.81
C PHE A 102 -4.95 12.67 6.97
N THR A 103 -3.95 13.24 7.66
CA THR A 103 -4.19 14.13 8.82
C THR A 103 -4.84 15.45 8.44
N TYR A 104 -4.84 15.82 7.15
CA TYR A 104 -5.58 16.97 6.67
C TYR A 104 -7.09 16.73 6.73
N MET A 105 -7.56 15.52 6.40
CA MET A 105 -8.98 15.16 6.39
C MET A 105 -9.47 14.45 7.66
N PHE A 106 -8.59 13.71 8.34
CA PHE A 106 -8.91 12.84 9.48
C PHE A 106 -8.13 13.25 10.73
N LEU A 107 -8.64 12.88 11.90
CA LEU A 107 -7.90 13.01 13.15
C LEU A 107 -6.60 12.20 13.10
N ASN A 108 -5.58 12.72 13.77
CA ASN A 108 -4.25 12.10 13.78
C ASN A 108 -4.33 10.66 14.35
N PRO A 109 -3.91 9.63 13.58
CA PRO A 109 -3.98 8.25 14.02
C PRO A 109 -3.14 7.96 15.28
N MET A 110 -2.09 8.76 15.52
CA MET A 110 -1.21 8.63 16.71
C MET A 110 -1.84 9.18 18.00
N ASN A 111 -2.84 10.07 17.88
CA ASN A 111 -3.53 10.66 19.03
C ASN A 111 -4.70 9.78 19.52
N THR A 112 -4.84 8.57 18.99
CA THR A 112 -5.85 7.63 19.47
C THR A 112 -5.47 7.15 20.86
N THR A 113 -6.08 7.77 21.88
CA THR A 113 -5.92 7.32 23.27
C THR A 113 -6.36 5.86 23.38
N PRO A 114 -5.57 4.97 24.01
CA PRO A 114 -6.02 3.62 24.31
C PRO A 114 -7.18 3.74 25.31
N LYS A 115 -8.42 3.69 24.82
CA LYS A 115 -9.58 3.73 25.70
C LYS A 115 -9.53 2.51 26.62
N GLN A 116 -9.65 2.78 27.91
CA GLN A 116 -9.76 1.83 29.02
C GLN A 116 -10.59 0.59 28.63
N PRO A 117 -10.20 -0.62 29.05
CA PRO A 117 -10.88 -1.86 28.70
C PRO A 117 -12.30 -1.84 29.26
N LYS A 118 -13.30 -1.57 28.40
CA LYS A 118 -14.70 -1.70 28.78
C LYS A 118 -15.12 -3.16 28.69
N SER A 119 -15.84 -3.58 29.74
CA SER A 119 -16.39 -4.91 29.96
C SER A 119 -17.03 -5.55 28.72
N ARG A 120 -16.83 -6.87 28.64
CA ARG A 120 -17.26 -7.86 27.64
C ARG A 120 -18.77 -7.81 27.38
N LYS A 121 -19.22 -6.86 26.56
CA LYS A 121 -20.44 -7.00 25.75
C LYS A 121 -20.10 -6.73 24.28
N GLN A 122 -20.54 -7.66 23.46
CA GLN A 122 -20.19 -7.95 22.07
C GLN A 122 -20.63 -6.83 21.09
N ARG A 123 -20.19 -5.58 21.27
CA ARG A 123 -20.29 -4.54 20.24
C ARG A 123 -18.95 -4.45 19.53
N SER A 124 -18.92 -4.75 18.23
CA SER A 124 -17.74 -4.51 17.39
C SER A 124 -17.24 -3.10 17.66
N GLN A 125 -15.98 -2.95 18.08
CA GLN A 125 -15.44 -1.61 18.30
C GLN A 125 -15.61 -0.77 17.04
N PRO A 126 -16.15 0.46 17.15
CA PRO A 126 -16.24 1.35 15.99
C PRO A 126 -14.85 1.58 15.40
N CYS A 127 -14.76 1.69 14.08
CA CYS A 127 -13.51 1.93 13.36
C CYS A 127 -12.78 3.16 13.94
N THR A 128 -11.46 3.12 14.12
CA THR A 128 -10.67 4.25 14.68
C THR A 128 -9.91 4.96 13.57
N PRO A 129 -9.44 6.22 13.77
CA PRO A 129 -8.61 6.89 12.77
C PRO A 129 -7.38 6.07 12.34
N SER A 130 -6.73 5.37 13.27
CA SER A 130 -5.62 4.44 12.96
C SER A 130 -6.05 3.26 12.07
N LYS A 131 -7.22 2.66 12.30
CA LYS A 131 -7.72 1.59 11.41
C LYS A 131 -8.08 2.12 10.02
N VAL A 132 -8.59 3.35 9.92
CA VAL A 132 -8.87 3.98 8.62
C VAL A 132 -7.57 4.30 7.89
N PHE A 133 -6.54 4.77 8.60
CA PHE A 133 -5.20 5.00 8.05
C PHE A 133 -4.61 3.72 7.44
N ASP A 134 -4.58 2.63 8.21
CA ASP A 134 -4.07 1.34 7.76
C ASP A 134 -4.87 0.78 6.58
N PHE A 135 -6.21 0.87 6.65
CA PHE A 135 -7.09 0.42 5.57
C PHE A 135 -6.89 1.23 4.30
N CYS A 136 -6.83 2.56 4.38
CA CYS A 136 -6.62 3.43 3.22
C CYS A 136 -5.29 3.11 2.53
N TRP A 137 -4.21 2.97 3.31
CA TRP A 137 -2.91 2.59 2.75
C TRP A 137 -2.92 1.21 2.12
N THR A 138 -3.50 0.22 2.80
CA THR A 138 -3.60 -1.15 2.30
C THR A 138 -4.39 -1.21 1.00
N LEU A 139 -5.54 -0.53 0.96
CA LEU A 139 -6.38 -0.45 -0.23
C LEU A 139 -5.61 0.19 -1.39
N PHE A 140 -4.94 1.31 -1.14
CA PHE A 140 -4.09 1.96 -2.15
C PHE A 140 -3.05 0.99 -2.72
N VAL A 141 -2.29 0.28 -1.86
CA VAL A 141 -1.27 -0.68 -2.31
C VAL A 141 -1.88 -1.83 -3.12
N CYS A 142 -3.04 -2.35 -2.70
CA CYS A 142 -3.75 -3.39 -3.43
C CYS A 142 -4.18 -2.92 -4.83
N VAL A 143 -4.82 -1.75 -4.93
CA VAL A 143 -5.24 -1.21 -6.24
C VAL A 143 -4.03 -0.90 -7.11
N LYS A 144 -3.00 -0.28 -6.55
CA LYS A 144 -1.76 0.05 -7.27
C LYS A 144 -1.07 -1.19 -7.86
N ALA A 145 -1.12 -2.34 -7.19
CA ALA A 145 -0.49 -3.57 -7.66
C ALA A 145 -1.13 -4.15 -8.93
N GLU A 146 -2.37 -3.76 -9.24
CA GLU A 146 -3.15 -4.30 -10.36
C GLU A 146 -2.90 -3.54 -11.66
N PHE A 147 -2.33 -2.33 -11.60
CA PHE A 147 -2.06 -1.48 -12.75
C PHE A 147 -0.56 -1.27 -12.93
N SER A 148 0.08 -2.12 -13.73
CA SER A 148 1.52 -2.05 -14.00
C SER A 148 1.99 -0.72 -14.60
N GLU A 149 1.13 -0.08 -15.39
CA GLU A 149 1.39 1.21 -16.04
C GLU A 149 1.40 2.37 -15.03
N ILE A 150 0.65 2.23 -13.92
CA ILE A 150 0.56 3.23 -12.86
C ILE A 150 1.57 2.93 -11.75
N SER A 151 1.86 1.65 -11.50
CA SER A 151 2.62 1.20 -10.32
C SER A 151 4.04 1.75 -10.26
N ASP A 152 4.61 2.08 -11.40
CA ASP A 152 6.02 2.45 -11.50
C ASP A 152 6.20 3.96 -11.73
N ASP A 153 5.10 4.66 -12.03
CA ASP A 153 5.08 6.10 -12.22
C ASP A 153 4.67 6.79 -10.91
N LEU A 154 5.56 7.66 -10.43
CA LEU A 154 5.35 8.38 -9.17
C LEU A 154 4.12 9.28 -9.26
N PHE A 155 3.93 9.92 -10.40
CA PHE A 155 2.89 10.92 -10.59
C PHE A 155 1.50 10.27 -10.61
N ASN A 156 1.26 9.30 -11.49
CA ASN A 156 0.00 8.55 -11.51
C ASN A 156 -0.27 7.81 -10.19
N SER A 157 0.76 7.26 -9.53
CA SER A 157 0.61 6.68 -8.19
C SER A 157 0.18 7.70 -7.14
N TYR A 158 0.62 8.95 -7.26
CA TYR A 158 0.21 10.02 -6.37
C TYR A 158 -1.26 10.39 -6.54
N HIS A 159 -1.71 10.61 -7.77
CA HIS A 159 -3.12 10.92 -8.04
C HIS A 159 -4.04 9.74 -7.76
N LEU A 160 -3.55 8.50 -7.90
CA LEU A 160 -4.25 7.30 -7.43
C LEU A 160 -4.46 7.31 -5.91
N LEU A 161 -3.45 7.76 -5.14
CA LEU A 161 -3.59 7.95 -3.69
C LEU A 161 -4.65 9.01 -3.37
N LEU A 162 -4.69 10.12 -4.11
CA LEU A 162 -5.71 11.16 -3.92
C LEU A 162 -7.12 10.63 -4.18
N ALA A 163 -7.31 9.83 -5.24
CA ALA A 163 -8.58 9.18 -5.53
C ALA A 163 -8.99 8.17 -4.43
N CYS A 164 -8.02 7.45 -3.87
CA CYS A 164 -8.25 6.59 -2.71
C CYS A 164 -8.73 7.40 -1.50
N CYS A 165 -7.99 8.45 -1.15
CA CYS A 165 -8.29 9.34 -0.03
C CYS A 165 -9.68 9.97 -0.15
N ASP A 166 -10.04 10.45 -1.33
CA ASP A 166 -11.36 10.99 -1.66
C ASP A 166 -12.48 9.98 -1.37
N MET A 167 -12.34 8.73 -1.82
CA MET A 167 -13.32 7.68 -1.56
C MET A 167 -13.43 7.34 -0.06
N ILE A 168 -12.30 7.27 0.65
CA ILE A 168 -12.31 6.98 2.10
C ILE A 168 -12.98 8.12 2.88
N PHE A 169 -12.70 9.37 2.52
CA PHE A 169 -13.37 10.53 3.08
C PHE A 169 -14.87 10.50 2.82
N ALA A 170 -15.28 10.29 1.57
CA ALA A 170 -16.68 10.23 1.18
C ALA A 170 -17.45 9.16 1.97
N ASN A 171 -16.86 7.98 2.15
CA ASN A 171 -17.48 6.91 2.97
C ASN A 171 -17.58 7.29 4.45
N ALA A 172 -16.54 7.87 5.05
CA ALA A 172 -16.58 8.29 6.45
C ALA A 172 -17.61 9.42 6.69
N PHE A 173 -17.69 10.36 5.75
CA PHE A 173 -18.64 11.45 5.75
C PHE A 173 -20.08 10.94 5.64
N MET A 174 -20.37 10.08 4.66
CA MET A 174 -21.70 9.50 4.43
C MET A 174 -22.13 8.55 5.57
N ALA A 175 -21.18 7.95 6.28
CA ALA A 175 -21.45 7.15 7.47
C ALA A 175 -21.67 8.01 8.75
N GLY A 176 -21.64 9.34 8.65
CA GLY A 176 -21.82 10.24 9.79
C GLY A 176 -20.73 10.12 10.86
N ARG A 177 -19.54 9.62 10.50
CA ARG A 177 -18.44 9.34 11.44
C ARG A 177 -17.64 10.61 11.76
N ARG A 178 -18.31 11.59 12.37
CA ARG A 178 -17.73 12.87 12.83
C ARG A 178 -16.53 12.66 13.76
N ASP A 179 -16.49 11.55 14.49
CA ASP A 179 -15.40 11.17 15.39
C ASP A 179 -14.10 10.76 14.67
N LEU A 180 -14.12 10.60 13.35
CA LEU A 180 -12.95 10.29 12.53
C LEU A 180 -12.37 11.52 11.83
N LEU A 181 -13.22 12.48 11.47
CA LEU A 181 -12.87 13.58 10.58
C LEU A 181 -12.15 14.70 11.32
N ASN A 182 -11.25 15.37 10.64
CA ASN A 182 -10.62 16.59 11.13
C ASN A 182 -11.64 17.74 11.04
N PRO A 183 -12.07 18.37 12.16
CA PRO A 183 -13.01 19.48 12.12
C PRO A 183 -12.50 20.72 11.38
N GLN A 184 -11.18 20.86 11.23
CA GLN A 184 -10.55 21.97 10.51
C GLN A 184 -10.39 21.71 9.01
N PHE A 185 -10.86 20.57 8.50
CA PHE A 185 -10.79 20.27 7.08
C PHE A 185 -11.77 21.17 6.30
N PRO A 186 -11.30 22.03 5.37
CA PRO A 186 -12.17 22.99 4.69
C PRO A 186 -13.14 22.33 3.68
N GLY A 187 -12.96 21.05 3.36
CA GLY A 187 -13.92 20.30 2.56
C GLY A 187 -15.17 19.84 3.34
N LEU A 188 -15.29 20.17 4.63
CA LEU A 188 -16.51 19.97 5.41
C LEU A 188 -17.48 21.16 5.25
N PRO A 189 -18.80 20.92 5.20
CA PRO A 189 -19.79 21.98 5.34
C PRO A 189 -19.65 22.72 6.68
N ASN A 190 -19.89 24.03 6.70
CA ASN A 190 -19.77 24.85 7.92
C ASN A 190 -20.68 24.38 9.05
N ASN A 191 -21.86 23.86 8.72
CA ASN A 191 -22.85 23.34 9.66
C ASN A 191 -22.69 21.83 9.93
N TYR A 192 -21.59 21.20 9.52
CA TYR A 192 -21.44 19.74 9.58
C TYR A 192 -21.57 19.15 10.99
N TYR A 193 -21.18 19.90 12.02
CA TYR A 193 -21.24 19.47 13.42
C TYR A 193 -22.53 19.88 14.14
N ASP A 194 -23.42 20.61 13.46
CA ASP A 194 -24.68 21.03 14.04
C ASP A 194 -25.62 19.82 14.23
N ASP A 195 -26.49 19.88 15.23
CA ASP A 195 -27.44 18.79 15.54
C ASP A 195 -28.47 18.59 14.41
N ASN A 196 -28.77 19.64 13.65
CA ASN A 196 -29.74 19.63 12.56
C ASN A 196 -29.11 19.37 11.17
N PHE A 197 -27.84 18.99 11.11
CA PHE A 197 -27.17 18.72 9.84
C PHE A 197 -27.73 17.46 9.18
N ASN A 198 -28.22 17.62 7.96
CA ASN A 198 -28.66 16.50 7.13
C ASN A 198 -27.55 16.11 6.15
N LEU A 199 -27.27 14.81 6.08
CA LEU A 199 -26.35 14.28 5.07
C LEU A 199 -26.91 14.52 3.65
N PRO A 200 -26.04 14.90 2.70
CA PRO A 200 -26.44 15.02 1.30
C PRO A 200 -26.84 13.66 0.73
N SER A 201 -27.58 13.67 -0.39
CA SER A 201 -27.97 12.44 -1.10
C SER A 201 -26.78 11.76 -1.79
N GLU A 202 -25.79 12.54 -2.22
CA GLU A 202 -24.61 12.05 -2.94
C GLU A 202 -23.33 12.17 -2.10
N PRO A 203 -22.39 11.23 -2.24
CA PRO A 203 -21.10 11.31 -1.54
C PRO A 203 -20.29 12.53 -2.00
N PRO A 204 -19.65 13.28 -1.07
CA PRO A 204 -18.84 14.43 -1.44
C PRO A 204 -17.58 14.03 -2.23
N CYS A 205 -17.10 14.96 -3.06
CA CYS A 205 -15.82 14.83 -3.76
C CYS A 205 -14.87 15.92 -3.27
N VAL A 206 -13.73 15.52 -2.70
CA VAL A 206 -12.76 16.41 -2.06
C VAL A 206 -11.43 16.51 -2.81
N ILE A 207 -11.31 15.87 -3.98
CA ILE A 207 -10.10 15.91 -4.80
C ILE A 207 -9.57 17.34 -5.00
N ASP A 208 -10.43 18.33 -5.27
CA ASP A 208 -9.97 19.71 -5.49
C ASP A 208 -9.27 20.29 -4.26
N HIS A 209 -9.82 20.06 -3.06
CA HIS A 209 -9.20 20.47 -1.80
C HIS A 209 -7.86 19.76 -1.56
N LEU A 210 -7.80 18.46 -1.87
CA LEU A 210 -6.57 17.68 -1.72
C LEU A 210 -5.49 18.15 -2.69
N CYS A 211 -5.85 18.37 -3.96
CA CYS A 211 -4.95 18.87 -4.98
C CYS A 211 -4.44 20.28 -4.63
N GLN A 212 -5.32 21.17 -4.19
CA GLN A 212 -4.93 22.53 -3.79
C GLN A 212 -3.97 22.53 -2.59
N LYS A 213 -4.21 21.68 -1.59
CA LYS A 213 -3.37 21.65 -0.38
C LYS A 213 -2.06 20.88 -0.55
N HIS A 214 -2.05 19.87 -1.42
CA HIS A 214 -0.94 18.92 -1.55
C HIS A 214 -0.37 18.87 -2.97
N ASP A 215 -0.47 19.95 -3.74
CA ASP A 215 0.20 20.10 -5.04
C ASP A 215 -0.18 19.00 -6.05
N GLY A 216 -1.44 18.54 -6.03
CA GLY A 216 -1.97 17.61 -7.03
C GLY A 216 -2.57 18.35 -8.22
N LEU A 217 -2.67 17.68 -9.38
CA LEU A 217 -3.37 18.24 -10.54
C LEU A 217 -4.83 17.75 -10.57
N PRO A 218 -5.83 18.64 -10.41
CA PRO A 218 -7.23 18.23 -10.28
C PRO A 218 -7.77 17.42 -11.47
N VAL A 219 -7.41 17.83 -12.70
CA VAL A 219 -7.89 17.18 -13.93
C VAL A 219 -7.41 15.73 -14.01
N GLU A 220 -6.14 15.49 -13.71
CA GLU A 220 -5.55 14.16 -13.74
C GLU A 220 -6.05 13.29 -12.59
N ALA A 221 -6.18 13.85 -11.39
CA ALA A 221 -6.72 13.13 -10.25
C ALA A 221 -8.16 12.67 -10.49
N LYS A 222 -8.99 13.55 -11.08
CA LYS A 222 -10.36 13.20 -11.48
C LYS A 222 -10.37 12.15 -12.60
N THR A 223 -9.44 12.23 -13.56
CA THR A 223 -9.29 11.24 -14.62
C THR A 223 -8.95 9.86 -14.05
N ILE A 224 -7.95 9.76 -13.17
CA ILE A 224 -7.59 8.49 -12.50
C ILE A 224 -8.76 7.97 -11.64
N LYS A 225 -9.46 8.85 -10.91
CA LYS A 225 -10.65 8.46 -10.12
C LYS A 225 -11.70 7.78 -11.00
N VAL A 226 -12.01 8.36 -12.16
CA VAL A 226 -13.07 7.86 -13.05
C VAL A 226 -12.64 6.60 -13.80
N TYR A 227 -11.47 6.61 -14.44
CA TYR A 227 -11.10 5.57 -15.40
C TYR A 227 -10.31 4.41 -14.78
N THR A 228 -9.60 4.64 -13.67
CA THR A 228 -8.80 3.60 -13.00
C THR A 228 -9.48 3.15 -11.72
N TRP A 229 -9.64 4.06 -10.76
CA TRP A 229 -10.07 3.74 -9.40
C TRP A 229 -11.47 3.14 -9.36
N ARG A 230 -12.47 3.85 -9.91
CA ARG A 230 -13.87 3.41 -9.91
C ARG A 230 -14.04 2.05 -10.58
N ASN A 231 -13.36 1.85 -11.71
CA ASN A 231 -13.40 0.59 -12.43
C ASN A 231 -12.84 -0.57 -11.61
N HIS A 232 -11.74 -0.35 -10.88
CA HIS A 232 -11.16 -1.37 -10.02
C HIS A 232 -12.03 -1.69 -8.81
N ILE A 233 -12.51 -0.66 -8.10
CA ILE A 233 -13.36 -0.83 -6.92
C ILE A 233 -14.64 -1.60 -7.27
N ARG A 234 -15.27 -1.29 -8.41
CA ARG A 234 -16.43 -2.05 -8.90
C ARG A 234 -16.11 -3.54 -9.09
N LYS A 235 -14.99 -3.86 -9.74
CA LYS A 235 -14.55 -5.26 -9.91
C LYS A 235 -14.32 -5.98 -8.57
N LEU A 236 -13.81 -5.28 -7.54
CA LEU A 236 -13.63 -5.86 -6.21
C LEU A 236 -14.97 -6.21 -5.55
N PHE A 237 -15.99 -5.37 -5.71
CA PHE A 237 -17.33 -5.65 -5.21
C PHE A 237 -18.00 -6.80 -5.97
N GLU A 238 -17.90 -6.83 -7.31
CA GLU A 238 -18.45 -7.90 -8.14
C GLU A 238 -17.83 -9.26 -7.79
N LYS A 239 -16.50 -9.32 -7.60
CA LYS A 239 -15.81 -10.56 -7.19
C LYS A 239 -16.26 -11.08 -5.81
N LYS A 240 -16.70 -10.19 -4.92
CA LYS A 240 -17.19 -10.56 -3.57
C LYS A 240 -18.65 -11.05 -3.55
N VAL A 241 -19.43 -10.74 -4.59
CA VAL A 241 -20.82 -11.19 -4.72
C VAL A 241 -20.90 -12.61 -5.29
N SER A 242 -19.82 -13.09 -5.90
CA SER A 242 -19.76 -14.42 -6.54
C SER A 242 -19.18 -15.55 -5.65
N THR A 243 -19.12 -15.35 -4.33
CA THR A 243 -18.75 -16.38 -3.33
C THR A 243 -19.77 -16.40 -2.20
#